data_AF-A0A8J3PC42-F1
#
_entry.id   AF-A0A8J3PC42-F1
#
_cell.length_a   1.000
_cell.length_b   1.000
_cell.length_c   1.000
_cell.angle_alpha   90.00
_cell.angle_beta   90.00
_cell.angle_gamma   90.00
#
_symmetry.space_group_name_H-M   'P 1'
#
loop_
_entity.id
_entity.type
_entity.pdbx_description
1 polymer ?
#
loop_
_entity_poly.entity_id
_entity_poly.type
_entity_poly.pdbx_seq_one_letter_code
_entity_poly.pdbx_strand_id
1 'polypeptide(L)'
;MSIGVSSANADAGSTTARLRLERGWSRQRLAHEFHRLASQRGERLPSANSVIKQIYRVESGRTHTPEQPYVDLWCEVFGVGADVLFGSAASAVDPPADETGPYEVVSHKFIPVHLGGQRAAALAARVDATPAAGQWWAGCRILPVETAAGRSADLYVWPWGVALAHLREELELETLTDLALWRRSSYPASRAWTDEQVRGITGDQEISSPYCFSGYWLKSAKWEGERLDRAVRLLSMPSQLLQRVDRTDDAAALLAGGRQVEQVMMRDGVERADLVAFGASGVSVAYASWSSVAYHPLVAESALPESELVACELLVQGIWCYTREILHQVEAGIDPVVPVPYGWRFLRAVRSRLTVATPEETGQAHSMRVAVLETSKIVPQLDAALTALRDSEAGG
;
A
#
# COMPACT_ATOMS: atom_id res chain seq x y z
N MET A 1 -32.30 9.27 -32.68
CA MET A 1 -32.75 7.93 -32.23
C MET A 1 -31.62 6.97 -32.62
N SER A 2 -30.66 6.59 -31.76
CA SER A 2 -30.76 5.83 -30.49
C SER A 2 -31.75 4.67 -30.65
N ILE A 3 -31.43 3.39 -30.41
CA ILE A 3 -30.82 2.74 -29.23
C ILE A 3 -30.25 1.37 -29.72
N GLY A 4 -29.03 0.93 -29.40
CA GLY A 4 -28.64 0.12 -28.21
C GLY A 4 -28.57 -1.38 -28.59
N VAL A 5 -27.50 -2.13 -28.30
CA VAL A 5 -27.17 -2.91 -27.08
C VAL A 5 -25.66 -3.26 -27.19
N SER A 6 -24.70 -2.96 -26.30
CA SER A 6 -24.44 -3.29 -24.88
C SER A 6 -24.13 -4.78 -24.56
N SER A 7 -22.83 -5.12 -24.40
CA SER A 7 -22.26 -5.86 -23.24
C SER A 7 -20.72 -5.88 -23.39
N ALA A 8 -19.90 -5.23 -22.54
CA ALA A 8 -19.58 -5.52 -21.14
C ALA A 8 -18.78 -6.84 -20.93
N ASN A 9 -17.49 -6.67 -20.57
CA ASN A 9 -16.62 -7.46 -19.70
C ASN A 9 -16.93 -8.95 -19.42
N ALA A 10 -15.97 -9.83 -19.76
CA ALA A 10 -15.58 -11.00 -18.95
C ALA A 10 -14.21 -11.59 -19.38
N ASP A 11 -13.38 -11.86 -18.38
CA ASP A 11 -12.24 -12.81 -18.32
C ASP A 11 -10.91 -12.49 -19.02
N ALA A 12 -10.02 -11.86 -18.25
CA ALA A 12 -8.57 -12.12 -18.32
C ALA A 12 -8.28 -13.57 -17.87
N GLY A 13 -8.55 -14.55 -18.74
CA GLY A 13 -8.25 -15.96 -18.52
C GLY A 13 -6.80 -16.31 -18.90
N SER A 14 -6.18 -17.22 -18.15
CA SER A 14 -4.87 -17.81 -18.49
C SER A 14 -4.83 -18.35 -19.93
N THR A 15 -3.65 -18.37 -20.57
CA THR A 15 -3.45 -18.88 -21.95
C THR A 15 -4.04 -20.28 -22.14
N THR A 16 -3.93 -21.14 -21.13
CA THR A 16 -4.54 -22.48 -21.09
C THR A 16 -6.07 -22.45 -21.14
N ALA A 17 -6.72 -21.51 -20.43
CA ALA A 17 -8.16 -21.37 -20.44
C ALA A 17 -8.66 -20.85 -21.80
N ARG A 18 -7.95 -19.90 -22.40
CA ARG A 18 -8.24 -19.37 -23.74
C ARG A 18 -8.18 -20.47 -24.79
N LEU A 19 -7.08 -21.22 -24.88
CA LEU A 19 -6.90 -22.29 -25.89
C LEU A 19 -7.95 -23.40 -25.75
N ARG A 20 -8.34 -23.77 -24.52
CA ARG A 20 -9.42 -24.73 -24.29
C ARG A 20 -10.76 -24.20 -24.81
N LEU A 21 -11.06 -22.93 -24.53
CA LEU A 21 -12.31 -22.30 -24.94
C LEU A 21 -12.38 -22.08 -26.46
N GLU A 22 -11.27 -21.74 -27.11
CA GLU A 22 -11.17 -21.62 -28.58
C GLU A 22 -11.49 -22.94 -29.30
N ARG A 23 -11.22 -24.08 -28.65
CA ARG A 23 -11.63 -25.41 -29.15
C ARG A 23 -13.05 -25.81 -28.79
N GLY A 24 -13.79 -24.97 -28.08
CA GLY A 24 -15.14 -25.25 -27.59
C GLY A 24 -15.20 -26.33 -26.52
N TRP A 25 -14.10 -26.56 -25.78
CA TRP A 25 -14.01 -27.68 -24.84
C TRP A 25 -14.36 -27.26 -23.40
N SER A 26 -15.09 -28.13 -22.69
CA SER A 26 -15.22 -28.05 -21.24
C SER A 26 -13.98 -28.63 -20.54
N ARG A 27 -13.77 -28.29 -19.27
CA ARG A 27 -12.70 -28.92 -18.46
C ARG A 27 -12.84 -30.44 -18.35
N GLN A 28 -14.09 -30.93 -18.33
CA GLN A 28 -14.39 -32.36 -18.38
C GLN A 28 -13.95 -32.99 -19.70
N ARG A 29 -14.16 -32.30 -20.82
CA ARG A 29 -13.71 -32.78 -22.13
C ARG A 29 -12.18 -32.83 -22.21
N LEU A 30 -11.51 -31.80 -21.69
CA LEU A 30 -10.04 -31.78 -21.63
C LEU A 30 -9.47 -32.89 -20.72
N ALA A 31 -10.08 -33.13 -19.55
CA ALA A 31 -9.67 -34.22 -18.67
C ALA A 31 -9.81 -35.61 -19.33
N HIS A 32 -10.86 -35.84 -20.12
CA HIS A 32 -10.98 -37.06 -20.92
C HIS A 32 -9.86 -37.19 -21.94
N GLU A 33 -9.45 -36.09 -22.56
CA GLU A 33 -8.36 -36.09 -23.53
C GLU A 33 -7.00 -36.41 -22.87
N PHE A 34 -6.76 -35.88 -21.67
CA PHE A 34 -5.59 -36.24 -20.86
C PHE A 34 -5.56 -37.72 -20.52
N HIS A 35 -6.70 -38.29 -20.11
CA HIS A 35 -6.81 -39.73 -19.88
C HIS A 35 -6.56 -40.56 -21.14
N ARG A 36 -7.05 -40.10 -22.30
CA ARG A 36 -6.82 -40.77 -23.59
C ARG A 36 -5.33 -40.81 -23.94
N LEU A 37 -4.64 -39.67 -23.85
CA LEU A 37 -3.21 -39.56 -24.14
C LEU A 37 -2.35 -40.33 -23.14
N ALA A 38 -2.62 -40.21 -21.83
CA ALA A 38 -1.90 -40.98 -20.82
C ALA A 38 -2.05 -42.49 -21.03
N SER A 39 -3.24 -42.96 -21.40
CA SER A 39 -3.46 -44.38 -21.72
C SER A 39 -2.67 -44.85 -22.93
N GLN A 40 -2.50 -44.00 -23.95
CA GLN A 40 -1.66 -44.29 -25.13
C GLN A 40 -0.18 -44.39 -24.77
N ARG A 41 0.27 -43.67 -23.74
CA ARG A 41 1.63 -43.71 -23.20
C ARG A 41 1.85 -44.82 -22.17
N GLY A 42 0.82 -45.59 -21.81
CA GLY A 42 0.89 -46.59 -20.74
C GLY A 42 0.94 -46.00 -19.32
N GLU A 43 0.63 -44.72 -19.17
CA GLU A 43 0.62 -44.00 -17.90
C GLU A 43 -0.77 -44.06 -17.24
N ARG A 44 -0.81 -44.06 -15.91
CA ARG A 44 -2.06 -43.99 -15.14
C ARG A 44 -2.22 -42.62 -14.50
N LEU A 45 -3.25 -41.89 -14.93
CA LEU A 45 -3.66 -40.66 -14.26
C LEU A 45 -4.62 -40.95 -13.08
N PRO A 46 -4.65 -40.05 -12.08
CA PRO A 46 -5.68 -40.02 -11.04
C PRO A 46 -7.10 -39.94 -11.60
N SER A 47 -8.13 -40.06 -10.75
CA SER A 47 -9.54 -39.96 -11.19
C SER A 47 -9.84 -38.68 -11.98
N ALA A 48 -10.79 -38.75 -12.92
CA ALA A 48 -11.19 -37.62 -13.77
C ALA A 48 -11.52 -36.34 -12.97
N ASN A 49 -12.13 -36.47 -11.79
CA ASN A 49 -12.41 -35.35 -10.91
C ASN A 49 -11.13 -34.68 -10.36
N SER A 50 -10.08 -35.45 -10.11
CA SER A 50 -8.79 -34.94 -9.67
C SER A 50 -8.08 -34.19 -10.81
N VAL A 51 -8.15 -34.73 -12.03
CA VAL A 51 -7.63 -34.08 -13.24
C VAL A 51 -8.37 -32.78 -13.54
N ILE A 52 -9.71 -32.75 -13.41
CA ILE A 52 -10.51 -31.53 -13.58
C ILE A 52 -10.11 -30.46 -12.55
N LYS A 53 -9.91 -30.85 -11.29
CA LYS A 53 -9.43 -29.91 -10.24
C LYS A 53 -8.04 -29.38 -10.57
N GLN A 54 -7.16 -30.22 -11.09
CA GLN A 54 -5.83 -29.82 -11.53
C GLN A 54 -5.91 -28.81 -12.69
N ILE A 55 -6.72 -29.08 -13.71
CA ILE A 55 -6.97 -28.15 -14.83
C ILE A 55 -7.50 -26.82 -14.32
N TYR A 56 -8.46 -26.84 -13.39
CA TYR A 56 -8.98 -25.62 -12.78
C TYR A 56 -7.91 -24.82 -12.04
N ARG A 57 -7.02 -25.48 -11.28
CA ARG A 57 -5.92 -24.80 -10.56
C ARG A 57 -4.94 -24.14 -11.52
N VAL A 58 -4.58 -24.81 -12.61
CA VAL A 58 -3.75 -24.23 -13.69
C VAL A 58 -4.45 -23.03 -14.30
N GLU A 59 -5.72 -23.19 -14.71
CA GLU A 59 -6.44 -22.12 -15.40
C GLU A 59 -6.75 -20.90 -14.55
N SER A 60 -6.91 -21.09 -13.24
CA SER A 60 -7.15 -20.03 -12.25
C SER A 60 -5.86 -19.43 -11.68
N GLY A 61 -4.69 -19.84 -12.17
CA GLY A 61 -3.39 -19.33 -11.70
C GLY A 61 -2.96 -19.84 -10.32
N ARG A 62 -3.66 -20.81 -9.73
CA ARG A 62 -3.29 -21.47 -8.46
C ARG A 62 -2.15 -22.47 -8.62
N THR A 63 -1.80 -22.83 -9.85
CA THR A 63 -0.66 -23.68 -10.20
C THR A 63 -0.05 -23.13 -11.49
N HIS A 64 1.13 -22.52 -11.38
CA HIS A 64 1.76 -21.83 -12.49
C HIS A 64 2.26 -22.78 -13.58
N THR A 65 3.00 -23.82 -13.17
CA THR A 65 3.41 -24.92 -14.04
C THR A 65 2.99 -26.22 -13.36
N PRO A 66 2.18 -27.06 -14.03
CA PRO A 66 1.77 -28.31 -13.44
C PRO A 66 2.96 -29.28 -13.32
N GLU A 67 2.88 -30.25 -12.41
CA GLU A 67 3.88 -31.31 -12.31
C GLU A 67 3.80 -32.28 -13.50
N GLN A 68 4.87 -33.02 -13.76
CA GLN A 68 4.81 -34.14 -14.70
C GLN A 68 3.85 -35.24 -14.17
N PRO A 69 3.08 -35.92 -15.03
CA PRO A 69 3.11 -35.89 -16.51
C PRO A 69 2.21 -34.81 -17.15
N TYR A 70 1.59 -33.92 -16.38
CA TYR A 70 0.57 -33.02 -16.90
C TYR A 70 1.11 -31.97 -17.87
N VAL A 71 2.37 -31.51 -17.71
CA VAL A 71 3.00 -30.58 -18.66
C VAL A 71 2.99 -31.18 -20.06
N ASP A 72 3.43 -32.43 -20.20
CA ASP A 72 3.51 -33.10 -21.49
C ASP A 72 2.13 -33.32 -22.11
N LEU A 73 1.12 -33.60 -21.28
CA LEU A 73 -0.27 -33.76 -21.73
C LEU A 73 -0.85 -32.44 -22.24
N TRP A 74 -0.60 -31.33 -21.56
CA TRP A 74 -1.00 -30.00 -22.01
C TRP A 74 -0.32 -29.63 -23.34
N CYS A 75 1.00 -29.86 -23.45
CA CYS A 75 1.75 -29.56 -24.67
C CYS A 75 1.26 -30.38 -25.86
N GLU A 76 1.05 -31.69 -25.66
CA GLU A 76 0.60 -32.59 -26.72
C GLU A 76 -0.84 -32.27 -27.15
N VAL A 77 -1.76 -32.04 -26.20
CA VAL A 77 -3.14 -31.71 -26.55
C VAL A 77 -3.18 -30.45 -27.42
N PHE A 78 -2.49 -29.39 -27.02
CA PHE A 78 -2.58 -28.11 -27.72
C PHE A 78 -1.62 -27.97 -28.90
N GLY A 79 -0.61 -28.82 -29.01
CA GLY A 79 0.43 -28.74 -30.04
C GLY A 79 1.32 -27.51 -29.84
N VAL A 80 1.45 -27.07 -28.60
CA VAL A 80 2.09 -25.80 -28.20
C VAL A 80 3.07 -26.10 -27.07
N GLY A 81 4.25 -25.45 -27.08
CA GLY A 81 5.27 -25.66 -26.06
C GLY A 81 4.85 -25.19 -24.66
N ALA A 82 5.48 -25.76 -23.64
CA ALA A 82 5.24 -25.43 -22.23
C ALA A 82 5.50 -23.95 -21.93
N ASP A 83 6.41 -23.33 -22.65
CA ASP A 83 6.74 -21.90 -22.62
C ASP A 83 5.57 -21.00 -23.01
N VAL A 84 4.79 -21.40 -24.01
CA VAL A 84 3.61 -20.64 -24.45
C VAL A 84 2.40 -20.97 -23.58
N LEU A 85 2.29 -22.20 -23.06
CA LEU A 85 1.18 -22.62 -22.22
C LEU A 85 1.28 -22.11 -20.77
N PHE A 86 2.48 -22.11 -20.21
CA PHE A 86 2.74 -21.85 -18.78
C PHE A 86 3.73 -20.71 -18.54
N GLY A 87 4.27 -20.10 -19.60
CA GLY A 87 5.42 -19.21 -19.51
C GLY A 87 6.73 -20.00 -19.49
N SER A 88 7.76 -19.51 -20.17
CA SER A 88 9.09 -20.11 -20.12
C SER A 88 9.74 -19.81 -18.76
N ALA A 89 10.16 -20.85 -18.03
CA ALA A 89 11.12 -20.66 -16.92
C ALA A 89 12.49 -20.14 -17.42
N ALA A 90 12.72 -20.19 -18.73
CA ALA A 90 13.90 -19.66 -19.44
C ALA A 90 13.60 -18.37 -20.24
N SER A 91 12.45 -17.73 -19.99
CA SER A 91 12.25 -16.32 -20.32
C SER A 91 12.14 -15.52 -19.03
N ALA A 92 13.21 -15.61 -18.23
CA ALA A 92 13.93 -14.36 -18.01
C ALA A 92 14.25 -13.82 -19.41
N VAL A 93 13.34 -12.98 -19.95
CA VAL A 93 13.84 -11.89 -20.76
C VAL A 93 14.86 -11.27 -19.83
N ASP A 94 16.14 -11.42 -20.15
CA ASP A 94 17.17 -10.65 -19.47
C ASP A 94 16.59 -9.24 -19.38
N PRO A 95 16.44 -8.68 -18.16
CA PRO A 95 16.05 -7.29 -18.05
C PRO A 95 16.92 -6.55 -19.07
N PRO A 96 16.34 -5.71 -19.96
CA PRO A 96 17.17 -4.91 -20.87
C PRO A 96 18.31 -4.34 -20.03
N ALA A 97 19.55 -4.39 -20.53
CA ALA A 97 20.76 -4.25 -19.69
C ALA A 97 20.72 -3.07 -18.67
N ASP A 98 19.94 -2.02 -18.96
CA ASP A 98 19.64 -0.88 -18.09
C ASP A 98 18.76 -1.16 -16.84
N GLU A 99 18.15 -2.34 -16.70
CA GLU A 99 17.32 -2.75 -15.55
C GLU A 99 18.06 -3.64 -14.54
N THR A 100 19.36 -3.90 -14.80
CA THR A 100 20.24 -4.69 -13.92
C THR A 100 20.93 -3.79 -12.90
N GLY A 101 20.19 -3.39 -11.87
CA GLY A 101 20.74 -2.63 -10.77
C GLY A 101 19.75 -2.39 -9.64
N PRO A 102 20.21 -1.84 -8.52
CA PRO A 102 19.33 -1.43 -7.45
C PRO A 102 18.55 -0.16 -7.83
N TYR A 103 17.50 0.12 -7.06
CA TYR A 103 16.84 1.42 -7.05
C TYR A 103 16.93 2.03 -5.65
N GLU A 104 16.89 3.37 -5.57
CA GLU A 104 16.98 4.10 -4.31
C GLU A 104 15.63 4.68 -3.93
N VAL A 105 15.18 4.40 -2.70
CA VAL A 105 13.92 4.94 -2.17
C VAL A 105 14.12 5.47 -0.74
N VAL A 106 13.52 6.62 -0.45
CA VAL A 106 13.35 7.08 0.93
C VAL A 106 12.01 6.58 1.45
N SER A 107 12.04 5.79 2.50
CA SER A 107 10.84 5.43 3.25
C SER A 107 10.58 6.46 4.35
N HIS A 108 9.40 7.08 4.29
CA HIS A 108 8.83 7.87 5.37
C HIS A 108 7.83 6.99 6.11
N LYS A 109 8.01 6.79 7.41
CA LYS A 109 7.05 6.09 8.26
C LYS A 109 6.36 7.07 9.17
N PHE A 110 5.04 7.02 9.21
CA PHE A 110 4.19 7.83 10.06
C PHE A 110 3.52 6.93 11.08
N ILE A 111 3.90 7.08 12.34
CA ILE A 111 3.50 6.17 13.43
C ILE A 111 2.83 7.00 14.52
N PRO A 112 1.49 7.16 14.45
CA PRO A 112 0.78 7.98 15.41
C PRO A 112 0.51 7.23 16.72
N VAL A 113 0.34 8.01 17.78
CA VAL A 113 0.00 7.57 19.13
C VAL A 113 -0.99 8.59 19.71
N HIS A 114 -2.10 8.10 20.24
CA HIS A 114 -3.00 8.94 21.03
C HIS A 114 -2.50 9.02 22.47
N LEU A 115 -2.34 10.25 22.98
CA LEU A 115 -1.83 10.56 24.32
C LEU A 115 -2.91 11.10 25.26
N GLY A 116 -3.99 11.64 24.70
CA GLY A 116 -4.90 12.54 25.38
C GLY A 116 -4.35 13.96 25.52
N GLY A 117 -5.26 14.92 25.68
CA GLY A 117 -4.94 16.35 25.62
C GLY A 117 -3.94 16.83 26.67
N GLN A 118 -4.06 16.37 27.92
CA GLN A 118 -3.18 16.82 29.01
C GLN A 118 -1.72 16.44 28.77
N ARG A 119 -1.46 15.18 28.38
CA ARG A 119 -0.11 14.68 28.12
C ARG A 119 0.49 15.32 26.89
N ALA A 120 -0.27 15.40 25.79
CA ALA A 120 0.21 16.05 24.58
C ALA A 120 0.53 17.54 24.80
N ALA A 121 -0.29 18.26 25.59
CA ALA A 121 0.00 19.64 25.97
C ALA A 121 1.28 19.76 26.82
N ALA A 122 1.48 18.86 27.79
CA ALA A 122 2.70 18.83 28.60
C ALA A 122 3.95 18.57 27.74
N LEU A 123 3.85 17.67 26.75
CA LEU A 123 4.93 17.41 25.80
C LEU A 123 5.23 18.60 24.89
N ALA A 124 4.20 19.23 24.33
CA ALA A 124 4.35 20.42 23.49
C ALA A 124 4.88 21.64 24.27
N ALA A 125 4.77 21.65 25.60
CA ALA A 125 5.27 22.72 26.47
C ALA A 125 6.72 22.51 26.94
N ARG A 126 7.37 21.39 26.61
CA ARG A 126 8.77 21.16 26.98
C ARG A 126 9.70 22.21 26.35
N VAL A 127 10.78 22.52 27.05
CA VAL A 127 11.75 23.55 26.63
C VAL A 127 12.49 23.19 25.33
N ASP A 128 12.67 21.89 25.07
CA ASP A 128 13.30 21.33 23.87
C ASP A 128 12.31 21.17 22.71
N ALA A 129 11.03 21.51 22.89
CA ALA A 129 10.01 21.42 21.86
C ALA A 129 10.04 22.64 20.93
N THR A 130 10.29 22.42 19.63
CA THR A 130 10.35 23.49 18.63
C THR A 130 9.08 23.53 17.77
N PRO A 131 8.64 24.70 17.27
CA PRO A 131 7.52 24.75 16.33
C PRO A 131 7.81 23.95 15.05
N ALA A 132 6.87 23.08 14.65
CA ALA A 132 6.98 22.34 13.40
C ALA A 132 6.66 23.25 12.20
N ALA A 133 7.66 23.51 11.35
CA ALA A 133 7.47 24.22 10.10
C ALA A 133 6.42 23.50 9.22
N GLY A 134 5.56 24.25 8.54
CA GLY A 134 4.46 23.69 7.73
C GLY A 134 3.24 23.18 8.54
N GLN A 135 3.33 23.07 9.87
CA GLN A 135 2.25 22.61 10.75
C GLN A 135 1.80 23.69 11.76
N TRP A 136 2.16 24.95 11.51
CA TRP A 136 2.02 26.06 12.45
C TRP A 136 0.57 26.31 12.90
N TRP A 137 -0.41 26.20 12.00
CA TRP A 137 -1.82 26.47 12.30
C TRP A 137 -2.41 25.45 13.28
N ALA A 138 -1.78 24.28 13.37
CA ALA A 138 -2.17 23.15 14.20
C ALA A 138 -1.50 23.18 15.59
N GLY A 139 -0.63 24.16 15.86
CA GLY A 139 0.12 24.25 17.11
C GLY A 139 1.10 23.09 17.31
N CYS A 140 1.50 22.43 16.22
CA CYS A 140 2.39 21.27 16.26
C CYS A 140 3.79 21.64 16.73
N ARG A 141 4.37 20.78 17.56
CA ARG A 141 5.74 20.89 18.06
C ARG A 141 6.54 19.65 17.69
N ILE A 142 7.84 19.81 17.50
CA ILE A 142 8.80 18.72 17.28
C ILE A 142 9.59 18.54 18.55
N LEU A 143 9.65 17.30 19.03
CA LEU A 143 10.55 16.87 20.10
C LEU A 143 11.68 16.02 19.51
N PRO A 144 12.93 16.23 19.96
CA PRO A 144 14.02 15.35 19.59
C PRO A 144 13.79 13.96 20.18
N VAL A 145 14.10 12.92 19.41
CA VAL A 145 14.08 11.52 19.85
C VAL A 145 15.38 10.84 19.48
N GLU A 146 15.80 9.89 20.32
CA GLU A 146 17.04 9.15 20.07
C GLU A 146 16.79 8.09 19.01
N THR A 147 17.65 8.07 17.99
CA THR A 147 17.62 7.06 16.93
C THR A 147 18.91 6.25 16.93
N ALA A 148 18.81 5.00 16.47
CA ALA A 148 19.98 4.22 16.12
C ALA A 148 20.77 4.92 15.00
N ALA A 149 22.09 4.73 14.99
CA ALA A 149 22.96 5.31 13.97
C ALA A 149 22.45 5.03 12.55
N GLY A 150 22.38 6.07 11.72
CA GLY A 150 21.93 5.98 10.33
C GLY A 150 20.41 6.16 10.11
N ARG A 151 19.63 6.47 11.15
CA ARG A 151 18.21 6.84 11.02
C ARG A 151 17.96 8.27 11.48
N SER A 152 17.12 9.00 10.76
CA SER A 152 16.56 10.28 11.22
C SER A 152 15.11 10.07 11.64
N ALA A 153 14.75 10.54 12.83
CA ALA A 153 13.37 10.54 13.27
C ALA A 153 13.04 11.78 14.10
N ASP A 154 11.81 12.23 13.95
CA ASP A 154 11.25 13.37 14.67
C ASP A 154 9.93 12.95 15.33
N LEU A 155 9.68 13.44 16.55
CA LEU A 155 8.40 13.23 17.23
C LEU A 155 7.56 14.50 17.15
N TYR A 156 6.54 14.46 16.30
CA TYR A 156 5.57 15.55 16.14
C TYR A 156 4.49 15.41 17.20
N VAL A 157 4.19 16.48 17.92
CA VAL A 157 3.19 16.52 18.98
C VAL A 157 2.19 17.62 18.71
N TRP A 158 0.92 17.24 18.69
CA TRP A 158 -0.19 18.17 18.64
C TRP A 158 -0.92 18.24 19.97
N PRO A 159 -1.22 19.47 20.46
CA PRO A 159 -1.87 19.67 21.76
C PRO A 159 -3.28 19.07 21.87
N TRP A 160 -3.89 18.67 20.74
CA TRP A 160 -5.18 17.97 20.74
C TRP A 160 -5.09 16.50 21.17
N GLY A 161 -3.91 15.98 21.51
CA GLY A 161 -3.77 14.65 22.11
C GLY A 161 -3.06 13.63 21.25
N VAL A 162 -2.31 14.04 20.22
CA VAL A 162 -1.62 13.11 19.31
C VAL A 162 -0.12 13.38 19.31
N ALA A 163 0.66 12.31 19.40
CA ALA A 163 2.06 12.28 18.99
C ALA A 163 2.20 11.44 17.73
N LEU A 164 3.17 11.75 16.88
CA LEU A 164 3.44 11.01 15.66
C LEU A 164 4.94 10.97 15.43
N ALA A 165 5.51 9.76 15.47
CA ALA A 165 6.89 9.57 15.10
C ALA A 165 7.02 9.47 13.58
N HIS A 166 7.79 10.38 12.99
CA HIS A 166 8.16 10.34 11.59
C HIS A 166 9.57 9.78 11.49
N LEU A 167 9.70 8.59 10.90
CA LEU A 167 11.01 7.98 10.65
C LEU A 167 11.32 8.10 9.16
N ARG A 168 12.55 8.49 8.83
CA ARG A 168 13.05 8.58 7.46
C ARG A 168 14.24 7.61 7.31
N GLU A 169 14.13 6.68 6.36
CA GLU A 169 15.13 5.66 6.07
C GLU A 169 15.42 5.62 4.58
N GLU A 170 16.69 5.77 4.19
CA GLU A 170 17.12 5.61 2.79
C GLU A 170 17.45 4.14 2.54
N LEU A 171 16.91 3.59 1.46
CA LEU A 171 17.03 2.18 1.12
C LEU A 171 17.53 2.05 -0.31
N GLU A 172 18.46 1.13 -0.51
CA GLU A 172 18.90 0.63 -1.81
C GLU A 172 18.42 -0.82 -1.94
N LEU A 173 17.62 -1.10 -2.97
CA LEU A 173 16.88 -2.37 -3.09
C LEU A 173 16.94 -2.92 -4.51
N GLU A 174 16.97 -4.24 -4.63
CA GLU A 174 17.04 -4.91 -5.93
C GLU A 174 15.66 -5.06 -6.58
N THR A 175 14.61 -5.31 -5.79
CA THR A 175 13.26 -5.57 -6.28
C THR A 175 12.20 -4.88 -5.44
N LEU A 176 11.03 -4.61 -6.01
CA LEU A 176 9.91 -4.03 -5.26
C LEU A 176 9.43 -5.01 -4.16
N THR A 177 9.67 -6.30 -4.36
CA THR A 177 9.45 -7.36 -3.39
C THR A 177 10.37 -7.21 -2.18
N ASP A 178 11.63 -6.81 -2.37
CA ASP A 178 12.56 -6.56 -1.25
C ASP A 178 12.02 -5.43 -0.35
N LEU A 179 11.45 -4.37 -0.94
CA LEU A 179 10.76 -3.33 -0.17
C LEU A 179 9.57 -3.89 0.60
N ALA A 180 8.74 -4.72 -0.05
CA ALA A 180 7.57 -5.30 0.59
C ALA A 180 7.93 -6.18 1.80
N LEU A 181 9.00 -6.97 1.69
CA LEU A 181 9.53 -7.79 2.79
C LEU A 181 10.13 -6.94 3.90
N TRP A 182 10.96 -5.95 3.54
CA TRP A 182 11.51 -4.99 4.48
C TRP A 182 10.41 -4.25 5.24
N ARG A 183 9.33 -3.85 4.55
CA ARG A 183 8.16 -3.20 5.16
C ARG A 183 7.51 -4.12 6.19
N ARG A 184 7.29 -5.39 5.82
CA ARG A 184 6.66 -6.40 6.71
C ARG A 184 7.45 -6.60 8.00
N SER A 185 8.78 -6.65 7.93
CA SER A 185 9.63 -6.83 9.11
C SER A 185 9.85 -5.54 9.90
N SER A 186 9.98 -4.40 9.21
CA SER A 186 10.34 -3.13 9.85
C SER A 186 9.17 -2.45 10.55
N TYR A 187 7.92 -2.66 10.13
CA TYR A 187 6.75 -2.03 10.72
C TYR A 187 6.53 -2.37 12.21
N PRO A 188 6.54 -3.65 12.63
CA PRO A 188 6.45 -3.99 14.05
C PRO A 188 7.58 -3.39 14.88
N ALA A 189 8.82 -3.41 14.37
CA ALA A 189 9.98 -2.86 15.05
C ALA A 189 9.88 -1.33 15.20
N SER A 190 9.49 -0.62 14.14
CA SER A 190 9.30 0.84 14.19
C SER A 190 8.18 1.24 15.14
N ARG A 191 7.07 0.47 15.20
CA ARG A 191 6.00 0.69 16.19
C ARG A 191 6.48 0.48 17.62
N ALA A 192 7.17 -0.63 17.88
CA ALA A 192 7.72 -0.91 19.20
C ALA A 192 8.70 0.17 19.67
N TRP A 193 9.56 0.66 18.76
CA TRP A 193 10.45 1.78 19.05
C TRP A 193 9.67 3.06 19.34
N THR A 194 8.64 3.41 18.56
CA THR A 194 7.81 4.59 18.83
C THR A 194 7.14 4.50 20.20
N ASP A 195 6.58 3.33 20.52
CA ASP A 195 5.96 3.09 21.83
C ASP A 195 6.98 3.30 22.93
N GLU A 196 8.18 2.73 22.82
CA GLU A 196 9.26 2.90 23.79
C GLU A 196 9.67 4.36 23.98
N GLN A 197 9.87 5.12 22.89
CA GLN A 197 10.23 6.53 22.98
C GLN A 197 9.15 7.34 23.69
N VAL A 198 7.89 7.15 23.31
CA VAL A 198 6.78 7.90 23.90
C VAL A 198 6.53 7.48 25.36
N ARG A 199 6.63 6.19 25.69
CA ARG A 199 6.57 5.69 27.08
C ARG A 199 7.70 6.26 27.93
N GLY A 200 8.93 6.31 27.40
CA GLY A 200 10.07 6.89 28.10
C GLY A 200 9.89 8.38 28.39
N ILE A 201 9.29 9.12 27.45
CA ILE A 201 9.05 10.55 27.57
C ILE A 201 7.85 10.87 28.49
N THR A 202 6.80 10.05 28.49
CA THR A 202 5.55 10.31 29.23
C THR A 202 5.43 9.57 30.56
N GLY A 203 6.17 8.47 30.74
CA GLY A 203 6.05 7.55 31.87
C GLY A 203 4.86 6.59 31.81
N ASP A 204 4.00 6.67 30.80
CA ASP A 204 2.78 5.85 30.70
C ASP A 204 3.04 4.55 29.95
N GLN A 205 2.92 3.41 30.62
CA GLN A 205 3.18 2.08 30.06
C GLN A 205 2.07 1.55 29.14
N GLU A 206 0.87 2.15 29.15
CA GLU A 206 -0.27 1.70 28.34
C GLU A 206 -0.23 2.23 26.90
N ILE A 207 0.70 3.15 26.61
CA ILE A 207 0.87 3.75 25.29
C ILE A 207 1.17 2.68 24.24
N SER A 208 0.42 2.69 23.14
CA SER A 208 0.58 1.77 22.02
C SER A 208 0.25 2.45 20.69
N SER A 209 1.15 2.33 19.71
CA SER A 209 0.97 2.81 18.35
C SER A 209 0.13 1.82 17.55
N PRO A 210 -1.01 2.24 17.00
CA PRO A 210 -1.94 1.26 16.49
C PRO A 210 -1.67 0.85 15.05
N TYR A 211 -0.94 1.65 14.28
CA TYR A 211 -0.54 1.33 12.92
C TYR A 211 0.74 2.08 12.52
N CYS A 212 1.29 1.70 11.38
CA CYS A 212 2.38 2.39 10.70
C CYS A 212 1.95 2.61 9.25
N PHE A 213 1.95 3.86 8.80
CA PHE A 213 1.72 4.22 7.40
C PHE A 213 3.04 4.60 6.74
N SER A 214 3.19 4.39 5.43
CA SER A 214 4.41 4.81 4.72
C SER A 214 4.15 5.67 3.49
N GLY A 215 5.01 6.67 3.33
CA GLY A 215 5.28 7.32 2.06
C GLY A 215 6.61 6.82 1.48
N TYR A 216 6.71 6.73 0.15
CA TYR A 216 7.91 6.33 -0.56
C TYR A 216 8.32 7.40 -1.56
N TRP A 217 9.52 7.92 -1.41
CA TRP A 217 10.12 8.86 -2.35
C TRP A 217 11.17 8.12 -3.18
N LEU A 218 10.87 7.81 -4.43
CA LEU A 218 11.79 7.11 -5.33
C LEU A 218 12.84 8.11 -5.83
N LYS A 219 14.06 8.04 -5.28
CA LYS A 219 15.18 8.94 -5.63
C LYS A 219 15.80 8.57 -6.97
N SER A 220 16.07 7.28 -7.15
CA SER A 220 16.66 6.73 -8.38
C SER A 220 15.82 5.53 -8.80
N ALA A 221 15.37 5.56 -10.06
CA ALA A 221 14.60 4.48 -10.65
C ALA A 221 15.45 3.77 -11.71
N LYS A 222 15.37 2.45 -11.75
CA LYS A 222 15.95 1.63 -12.82
C LYS A 222 14.97 1.33 -13.96
N TRP A 223 13.77 1.88 -13.87
CA TRP A 223 12.69 1.68 -14.84
C TRP A 223 12.38 3.00 -15.53
N GLU A 224 11.96 2.91 -16.79
CA GLU A 224 11.53 4.05 -17.58
C GLU A 224 10.11 3.87 -18.14
N GLY A 225 9.51 4.95 -18.61
CA GLY A 225 8.23 4.95 -19.32
C GLY A 225 7.11 4.22 -18.55
N GLU A 226 6.41 3.30 -19.22
CA GLU A 226 5.32 2.53 -18.61
C GLU A 226 5.79 1.63 -17.45
N ARG A 227 7.05 1.15 -17.47
CA ARG A 227 7.56 0.30 -16.40
C ARG A 227 7.79 1.14 -15.13
N LEU A 228 8.26 2.37 -15.28
CA LEU A 228 8.34 3.32 -14.18
C LEU A 228 6.95 3.59 -13.57
N ASP A 229 5.94 3.81 -14.42
CA ASP A 229 4.56 3.98 -13.97
C ASP A 229 4.08 2.80 -13.13
N ARG A 230 4.26 1.57 -13.64
CA ARG A 230 3.90 0.32 -12.93
C ARG A 230 4.68 0.15 -11.63
N ALA A 231 5.98 0.48 -11.62
CA ALA A 231 6.81 0.41 -10.43
C ALA A 231 6.30 1.37 -9.33
N VAL A 232 6.00 2.63 -9.67
CA VAL A 232 5.47 3.60 -8.70
C VAL A 232 4.08 3.18 -8.20
N ARG A 233 3.22 2.62 -9.06
CA ARG A 233 1.94 2.03 -8.62
C ARG A 233 2.16 0.94 -7.56
N LEU A 234 3.10 0.03 -7.81
CA LEU A 234 3.45 -1.06 -6.89
C LEU A 234 4.09 -0.55 -5.59
N LEU A 235 4.93 0.49 -5.65
CA LEU A 235 5.45 1.19 -4.47
C LEU A 235 4.33 1.78 -3.60
N SER A 236 3.22 2.21 -4.20
CA SER A 236 2.04 2.65 -3.45
C SER A 236 1.23 1.49 -2.86
N MET A 237 1.46 0.24 -3.26
CA MET A 237 0.80 -0.95 -2.72
C MET A 237 1.72 -2.17 -2.47
N PRO A 238 2.83 -2.04 -1.72
CA PRO A 238 3.85 -3.09 -1.64
C PRO A 238 3.33 -4.44 -1.12
N SER A 239 2.30 -4.42 -0.28
CA SER A 239 1.71 -5.64 0.28
C SER A 239 1.04 -6.54 -0.76
N GLN A 240 0.78 -6.05 -1.99
CA GLN A 240 0.25 -6.87 -3.09
C GLN A 240 1.26 -7.88 -3.62
N LEU A 241 2.56 -7.61 -3.43
CA LEU A 241 3.63 -8.52 -3.85
C LEU A 241 3.76 -9.72 -2.91
N LEU A 242 3.15 -9.65 -1.72
CA LEU A 242 3.23 -10.71 -0.72
C LEU A 242 1.91 -11.46 -0.62
N GLN A 243 1.99 -12.78 -0.45
CA GLN A 243 0.80 -13.60 -0.22
C GLN A 243 0.16 -13.25 1.13
N ARG A 244 -1.16 -13.07 1.15
CA ARG A 244 -1.93 -12.69 2.36
C ARG A 244 -1.92 -13.75 3.46
N VAL A 245 -1.71 -15.01 3.08
CA VAL A 245 -1.83 -16.17 3.96
C VAL A 245 -0.58 -16.99 3.77
N ASP A 246 0.48 -16.63 4.48
CA ASP A 246 1.55 -17.59 4.69
C ASP A 246 2.04 -17.53 6.14
N ARG A 247 1.82 -18.67 6.81
CA ARG A 247 2.30 -19.03 8.16
C ARG A 247 3.78 -19.45 8.11
N THR A 248 4.46 -19.16 7.00
CA THR A 248 5.87 -19.48 6.78
C THR A 248 6.70 -18.26 7.15
N ASP A 249 7.58 -18.44 8.13
CA ASP A 249 8.62 -17.45 8.47
C ASP A 249 9.83 -17.55 7.50
N ASP A 250 9.71 -18.31 6.40
CA ASP A 250 10.75 -18.48 5.40
C ASP A 250 10.79 -17.28 4.45
N ALA A 251 11.70 -16.35 4.74
CA ALA A 251 11.94 -15.17 3.92
C ALA A 251 12.35 -15.51 2.47
N ALA A 252 13.02 -16.64 2.23
CA ALA A 252 13.46 -17.02 0.88
C ALA A 252 12.28 -17.46 0.01
N ALA A 253 11.36 -18.24 0.59
CA ALA A 253 10.13 -18.64 -0.10
C ALA A 253 9.23 -17.44 -0.42
N LEU A 254 9.09 -16.50 0.55
CA LEU A 254 8.34 -15.27 0.34
C LEU A 254 8.96 -14.37 -0.73
N LEU A 255 10.29 -14.27 -0.78
CA LEU A 255 11.01 -13.51 -1.80
C LEU A 255 10.82 -14.12 -3.18
N ALA A 256 10.97 -15.43 -3.32
CA ALA A 256 10.79 -16.12 -4.61
C ALA A 256 9.36 -15.95 -5.13
N GLY A 257 8.36 -16.19 -4.27
CA GLY A 257 6.95 -16.00 -4.62
C GLY A 257 6.61 -14.54 -4.96
N GLY A 258 7.14 -13.57 -4.20
CA GLY A 258 6.89 -12.16 -4.44
C GLY A 258 7.52 -11.65 -5.73
N ARG A 259 8.75 -12.09 -6.05
CA ARG A 259 9.40 -11.75 -7.33
C ARG A 259 8.61 -12.25 -8.53
N GLN A 260 7.97 -13.41 -8.42
CA GLN A 260 7.10 -13.92 -9.47
C GLN A 260 5.85 -13.04 -9.64
N VAL A 261 5.22 -12.62 -8.53
CA VAL A 261 4.08 -11.68 -8.58
C VAL A 261 4.50 -10.33 -9.16
N GLU A 262 5.65 -9.81 -8.75
CA GLU A 262 6.23 -8.57 -9.27
C GLU A 262 6.44 -8.65 -10.79
N GLN A 263 7.03 -9.73 -11.30
CA GLN A 263 7.22 -9.92 -12.75
C GLN A 263 5.89 -9.91 -13.51
N VAL A 264 4.87 -10.61 -13.01
CA VAL A 264 3.54 -10.64 -13.64
C VAL A 264 2.91 -9.25 -13.62
N MET A 265 2.93 -8.55 -12.50
CA MET A 265 2.36 -7.21 -12.36
C MET A 265 3.12 -6.16 -13.18
N MET A 266 4.43 -6.28 -13.28
CA MET A 266 5.25 -5.42 -14.14
C MET A 266 4.99 -5.67 -15.62
N ARG A 267 4.66 -6.90 -16.03
CA ARG A 267 4.32 -7.25 -17.42
C ARG A 267 2.88 -6.86 -17.79
N ASP A 268 1.93 -7.19 -16.94
CA ASP A 268 0.50 -7.10 -17.25
C ASP A 268 -0.15 -5.79 -16.76
N GLY A 269 0.55 -5.05 -15.89
CA GLY A 269 0.05 -3.83 -15.27
C GLY A 269 -0.74 -4.08 -13.98
N VAL A 270 -1.07 -3.00 -13.28
CA VAL A 270 -1.84 -3.04 -12.03
C VAL A 270 -2.94 -1.98 -12.07
N GLU A 271 -4.18 -2.45 -12.08
CA GLU A 271 -5.37 -1.62 -12.02
C GLU A 271 -6.16 -1.88 -10.73
N ARG A 272 -6.45 -0.81 -10.01
CA ARG A 272 -7.24 -0.83 -8.79
C ARG A 272 -8.03 0.45 -8.63
N ALA A 273 -9.28 0.32 -8.20
CA ALA A 273 -10.17 1.46 -7.98
C ALA A 273 -9.75 2.35 -6.79
N ASP A 274 -8.97 1.82 -5.85
CA ASP A 274 -8.47 2.54 -4.67
C ASP A 274 -7.05 3.10 -4.85
N LEU A 275 -6.54 3.11 -6.09
CA LEU A 275 -5.27 3.71 -6.47
C LEU A 275 -5.52 5.01 -7.24
N VAL A 276 -5.08 6.14 -6.69
CA VAL A 276 -5.35 7.46 -7.27
C VAL A 276 -4.04 8.08 -7.75
N ALA A 277 -3.98 8.40 -9.05
CA ALA A 277 -2.84 9.10 -9.64
C ALA A 277 -2.88 10.58 -9.26
N PHE A 278 -1.71 11.15 -8.97
CA PHE A 278 -1.56 12.59 -8.74
C PHE A 278 -0.25 13.17 -9.29
N GLY A 279 0.53 12.36 -10.03
CA GLY A 279 1.70 12.82 -10.76
C GLY A 279 1.33 13.81 -11.87
N ALA A 280 2.31 14.63 -12.27
CA ALA A 280 2.15 15.56 -13.38
C ALA A 280 2.93 15.06 -14.61
N SER A 281 2.24 14.93 -15.75
CA SER A 281 2.84 14.41 -16.99
C SER A 281 4.14 15.15 -17.34
N GLY A 282 5.21 14.38 -17.56
CA GLY A 282 6.54 14.91 -17.86
C GLY A 282 7.30 15.54 -16.67
N VAL A 283 6.70 15.61 -15.48
CA VAL A 283 7.29 16.23 -14.28
C VAL A 283 7.46 15.23 -13.15
N SER A 284 6.50 14.33 -12.95
CA SER A 284 6.53 13.31 -11.91
C SER A 284 5.58 12.15 -12.18
N VAL A 285 5.87 11.01 -11.55
CA VAL A 285 5.00 9.85 -11.47
C VAL A 285 4.61 9.66 -10.01
N ALA A 286 3.33 9.64 -9.69
CA ALA A 286 2.90 9.55 -8.30
C ALA A 286 1.51 8.95 -8.13
N TYR A 287 1.36 8.12 -7.09
CA TYR A 287 0.15 7.38 -6.78
C TYR A 287 -0.08 7.30 -5.27
N ALA A 288 -1.32 7.47 -4.84
CA ALA A 288 -1.75 7.23 -3.47
C ALA A 288 -2.63 5.99 -3.41
N SER A 289 -2.51 5.22 -2.33
CA SER A 289 -3.44 4.14 -1.99
C SER A 289 -3.71 4.12 -0.48
N TRP A 290 -4.66 3.28 -0.05
CA TRP A 290 -4.90 3.03 1.37
C TRP A 290 -3.64 2.63 2.16
N SER A 291 -2.69 1.95 1.50
CA SER A 291 -1.55 1.36 2.20
C SER A 291 -0.31 2.23 2.21
N SER A 292 -0.17 3.14 1.24
CA SER A 292 1.00 4.03 1.11
C SER A 292 0.82 5.03 -0.03
N VAL A 293 1.64 6.08 0.00
CA VAL A 293 1.83 7.04 -1.10
C VAL A 293 3.22 6.84 -1.70
N ALA A 294 3.35 6.89 -3.02
CA ALA A 294 4.64 6.89 -3.70
C ALA A 294 4.76 8.06 -4.67
N TYR A 295 5.96 8.64 -4.74
CA TYR A 295 6.28 9.77 -5.60
C TYR A 295 7.66 9.58 -6.22
N HIS A 296 7.78 9.90 -7.50
CA HIS A 296 9.04 9.96 -8.22
C HIS A 296 9.13 11.26 -9.03
N PRO A 297 10.06 12.18 -8.72
CA PRO A 297 10.29 13.37 -9.54
C PRO A 297 11.04 13.00 -10.83
N LEU A 298 10.50 13.37 -11.99
CA LEU A 298 11.22 13.32 -13.26
C LEU A 298 12.03 14.59 -13.50
N VAL A 299 11.50 15.74 -13.06
CA VAL A 299 12.14 17.06 -13.17
C VAL A 299 12.13 17.73 -11.79
N ALA A 300 13.22 17.56 -11.04
CA ALA A 300 13.30 17.95 -9.62
C ALA A 300 12.91 19.41 -9.34
N GLU A 301 13.30 20.35 -10.22
CA GLU A 301 13.03 21.78 -10.03
C GLU A 301 11.54 22.16 -10.22
N SER A 302 10.77 21.34 -10.93
CA SER A 302 9.36 21.58 -11.22
C SER A 302 8.42 20.61 -10.49
N ALA A 303 8.99 19.61 -9.82
CA ALA A 303 8.28 18.62 -9.04
C ALA A 303 7.90 19.16 -7.67
N LEU A 304 6.89 18.52 -7.06
CA LEU A 304 6.48 18.76 -5.69
C LEU A 304 7.67 18.50 -4.76
N PRO A 305 7.95 19.35 -3.76
CA PRO A 305 8.96 19.05 -2.75
C PRO A 305 8.58 17.85 -1.86
N GLU A 306 9.57 17.00 -1.51
CA GLU A 306 9.40 15.88 -0.55
C GLU A 306 8.74 16.35 0.76
N SER A 307 9.13 17.53 1.24
CA SER A 307 8.59 18.14 2.46
C SER A 307 7.10 18.44 2.40
N GLU A 308 6.53 18.75 1.23
CA GLU A 308 5.09 19.02 1.10
C GLU A 308 4.27 17.74 1.24
N LEU A 309 4.75 16.63 0.67
CA LEU A 309 4.14 15.31 0.84
C LEU A 309 4.21 14.86 2.30
N VAL A 310 5.37 15.00 2.92
CA VAL A 310 5.56 14.69 4.35
C VAL A 310 4.64 15.53 5.21
N ALA A 311 4.53 16.84 4.97
CA ALA A 311 3.65 17.71 5.73
C ALA A 311 2.17 17.36 5.56
N CYS A 312 1.74 16.98 4.35
CA CYS A 312 0.37 16.52 4.10
C CYS A 312 0.07 15.25 4.91
N GLU A 313 0.94 14.24 4.83
CA GLU A 313 0.76 12.97 5.54
C GLU A 313 0.84 13.12 7.07
N LEU A 314 1.78 13.91 7.60
CA LEU A 314 1.86 14.20 9.03
C LEU A 314 0.50 14.67 9.58
N LEU A 315 -0.11 15.62 8.88
CA LEU A 315 -1.40 16.16 9.27
C LEU A 315 -2.53 15.13 9.12
N VAL A 316 -2.61 14.45 7.97
CA VAL A 316 -3.67 13.47 7.69
C VAL A 316 -3.62 12.33 8.69
N GLN A 317 -2.44 11.75 8.93
CA GLN A 317 -2.27 10.66 9.89
C GLN A 317 -2.49 11.12 11.34
N GLY A 318 -2.11 12.36 11.69
CA GLY A 318 -2.41 12.94 13.00
C GLY A 318 -3.90 13.09 13.26
N ILE A 319 -4.65 13.62 12.29
CA ILE A 319 -6.12 13.76 12.38
C ILE A 319 -6.82 12.40 12.31
N TRP A 320 -6.30 11.47 11.51
CA TRP A 320 -6.80 10.10 11.47
C TRP A 320 -6.71 9.44 12.85
N CYS A 321 -5.56 9.55 13.53
CA CYS A 321 -5.41 9.03 14.90
C CYS A 321 -6.38 9.68 15.89
N TYR A 322 -6.53 11.01 15.83
CA TYR A 322 -7.41 11.73 16.74
C TYR A 322 -8.89 11.35 16.55
N THR A 323 -9.35 11.35 15.30
CA THR A 323 -10.74 10.99 14.96
C THR A 323 -11.03 9.52 15.24
N ARG A 324 -10.05 8.62 15.06
CA ARG A 324 -10.24 7.22 15.44
C ARG A 324 -10.47 7.08 16.94
N GLU A 325 -9.69 7.77 17.76
CA GLU A 325 -9.87 7.67 19.21
C GLU A 325 -11.25 8.14 19.67
N ILE A 326 -11.75 9.24 19.09
CA ILE A 326 -13.12 9.71 19.35
C ILE A 326 -14.13 8.61 19.03
N LEU A 327 -14.04 8.01 17.85
CA LEU A 327 -14.95 6.94 17.43
C LEU A 327 -14.79 5.68 18.28
N HIS A 328 -13.58 5.36 18.73
CA HIS A 328 -13.32 4.24 19.61
C HIS A 328 -14.03 4.39 20.96
N GLN A 329 -14.05 5.60 21.53
CA GLN A 329 -14.81 5.88 22.76
C GLN A 329 -16.32 5.69 22.54
N VAL A 330 -16.86 6.15 21.41
CA VAL A 330 -18.27 5.92 21.05
C VAL A 330 -18.58 4.43 20.91
N GLU A 331 -17.73 3.68 20.22
CA GLU A 331 -17.85 2.23 20.06
C GLU A 331 -17.81 1.49 21.42
N ALA A 332 -17.08 2.04 22.40
CA ALA A 332 -17.06 1.56 23.77
C ALA A 332 -18.27 1.99 24.62
N GLY A 333 -19.20 2.77 24.05
CA GLY A 333 -20.38 3.29 24.76
C GLY A 333 -20.07 4.44 25.70
N ILE A 334 -18.98 5.18 25.46
CA ILE A 334 -18.51 6.30 26.29
C ILE A 334 -18.66 7.59 25.49
N ASP A 335 -19.14 8.66 26.14
CA ASP A 335 -19.12 9.99 25.54
C ASP A 335 -17.68 10.43 25.28
N PRO A 336 -17.31 10.84 24.05
CA PRO A 336 -15.94 11.15 23.74
C PRO A 336 -15.40 12.31 24.55
N VAL A 337 -14.31 12.05 25.28
CA VAL A 337 -13.59 13.05 26.06
C VAL A 337 -12.48 13.64 25.20
N VAL A 338 -12.63 14.93 24.89
CA VAL A 338 -11.64 15.70 24.13
C VAL A 338 -11.24 16.97 24.88
N PRO A 339 -10.00 17.45 24.73
CA PRO A 339 -9.63 18.75 25.30
C PRO A 339 -10.50 19.87 24.72
N VAL A 340 -11.01 20.75 25.60
CA VAL A 340 -12.04 21.78 25.29
C VAL A 340 -11.77 22.59 24.01
N PRO A 341 -10.54 23.07 23.71
CA PRO A 341 -10.29 23.83 22.49
C PRO A 341 -10.42 23.00 21.20
N TYR A 342 -10.44 21.66 21.31
CA TYR A 342 -10.31 20.72 20.21
C TYR A 342 -11.56 19.85 19.99
N GLY A 343 -12.74 20.35 20.40
CA GLY A 343 -14.05 19.73 20.14
C GLY A 343 -14.54 19.82 18.69
N TRP A 344 -15.85 19.68 18.46
CA TRP A 344 -16.41 19.61 17.09
C TRP A 344 -16.13 20.86 16.24
N ARG A 345 -16.04 22.05 16.86
CA ARG A 345 -15.72 23.31 16.16
C ARG A 345 -14.32 23.26 15.56
N PHE A 346 -13.38 22.64 16.26
CA PHE A 346 -12.03 22.40 15.78
C PHE A 346 -12.03 21.39 14.62
N LEU A 347 -12.72 20.24 14.74
CA LEU A 347 -12.83 19.28 13.64
C LEU A 347 -13.48 19.89 12.40
N ARG A 348 -14.49 20.74 12.56
CA ARG A 348 -15.10 21.50 11.45
C ARG A 348 -14.08 22.41 10.75
N ALA A 349 -13.21 23.09 11.51
CA ALA A 349 -12.16 23.92 10.96
C ALA A 349 -11.09 23.09 10.24
N VAL A 350 -10.68 21.94 10.83
CA VAL A 350 -9.77 20.97 10.20
C VAL A 350 -10.33 20.49 8.87
N ARG A 351 -11.60 20.06 8.83
CA ARG A 351 -12.29 19.64 7.61
C ARG A 351 -12.16 20.69 6.52
N SER A 352 -12.53 21.94 6.84
CA SER A 352 -12.47 23.05 5.90
C SER A 352 -11.04 23.25 5.37
N ARG A 353 -10.03 23.19 6.22
CA ARG A 353 -8.62 23.36 5.82
C ARG A 353 -8.09 22.20 5.00
N LEU A 354 -8.52 20.97 5.27
CA LEU A 354 -8.12 19.80 4.48
C LEU A 354 -8.80 19.81 3.11
N THR A 355 -10.06 20.20 3.01
CA THR A 355 -10.81 20.03 1.75
C THR A 355 -10.75 21.25 0.83
N VAL A 356 -10.60 22.46 1.38
CA VAL A 356 -10.61 23.70 0.58
C VAL A 356 -9.20 24.05 0.11
N ALA A 357 -9.05 24.23 -1.21
CA ALA A 357 -7.80 24.69 -1.79
C ALA A 357 -7.45 26.10 -1.32
N THR A 358 -6.18 26.36 -1.03
CA THR A 358 -5.69 27.70 -0.68
C THR A 358 -5.24 28.45 -1.92
N PRO A 359 -5.30 29.80 -1.97
CA PRO A 359 -4.84 30.57 -3.12
C PRO A 359 -3.36 30.36 -3.49
N GLU A 360 -2.53 30.00 -2.51
CA GLU A 360 -1.10 29.72 -2.67
C GLU A 360 -0.81 28.24 -2.97
N GLU A 361 -1.83 27.38 -3.02
CA GLU A 361 -1.66 25.95 -3.31
C GLU A 361 -1.31 25.76 -4.79
N THR A 362 -0.20 25.06 -5.08
CA THR A 362 0.15 24.69 -6.46
C THR A 362 -0.80 23.60 -6.97
N GLY A 363 -0.96 23.49 -8.30
CA GLY A 363 -1.77 22.42 -8.89
C GLY A 363 -1.31 21.01 -8.50
N GLN A 364 0.00 20.79 -8.33
CA GLN A 364 0.55 19.50 -7.89
C GLN A 364 0.24 19.22 -6.42
N ALA A 365 0.40 20.22 -5.53
CA ALA A 365 0.05 20.10 -4.12
C ALA A 365 -1.45 19.81 -3.95
N HIS A 366 -2.29 20.46 -4.75
CA HIS A 366 -3.73 20.21 -4.80
C HIS A 366 -4.04 18.76 -5.19
N SER A 367 -3.50 18.28 -6.32
CA SER A 367 -3.72 16.91 -6.79
C SER A 367 -3.24 15.87 -5.78
N MET A 368 -2.07 16.08 -5.16
CA MET A 368 -1.56 15.23 -4.09
C MET A 368 -2.54 15.19 -2.91
N ARG A 369 -2.93 16.36 -2.39
CA ARG A 369 -3.83 16.45 -1.24
C ARG A 369 -5.15 15.72 -1.53
N VAL A 370 -5.75 15.94 -2.70
CA VAL A 370 -6.99 15.24 -3.08
C VAL A 370 -6.81 13.73 -3.08
N ALA A 371 -5.73 13.21 -3.70
CA ALA A 371 -5.45 11.78 -3.76
C ALA A 371 -5.22 11.18 -2.35
N VAL A 372 -4.48 11.87 -1.48
CA VAL A 372 -4.25 11.45 -0.08
C VAL A 372 -5.56 11.41 0.70
N LEU A 373 -6.40 12.45 0.59
CA LEU A 373 -7.67 12.51 1.31
C LEU A 373 -8.66 11.41 0.84
N GLU A 374 -8.69 11.16 -0.46
CA GLU A 374 -9.56 10.13 -1.05
C GLU A 374 -9.14 8.72 -0.62
N THR A 375 -7.84 8.44 -0.63
CA THR A 375 -7.31 7.10 -0.36
C THR A 375 -7.20 6.79 1.12
N SER A 376 -6.95 7.79 1.98
CA SER A 376 -6.95 7.64 3.45
C SER A 376 -8.35 7.51 4.07
N LYS A 377 -9.40 7.80 3.29
CA LYS A 377 -10.81 7.87 3.76
C LYS A 377 -11.00 8.77 4.99
N ILE A 378 -10.14 9.77 5.16
CA ILE A 378 -10.16 10.65 6.33
C ILE A 378 -11.41 11.53 6.37
N VAL A 379 -11.95 11.95 5.21
CA VAL A 379 -13.12 12.85 5.18
C VAL A 379 -14.37 12.17 5.78
N PRO A 380 -14.78 10.95 5.35
CA PRO A 380 -15.87 10.23 6.01
C PRO A 380 -15.63 9.99 7.52
N GLN A 381 -14.40 9.62 7.91
CA GLN A 381 -14.05 9.37 9.31
C GLN A 381 -14.16 10.65 10.16
N LEU A 382 -13.70 11.77 9.61
CA LEU A 382 -13.80 13.07 10.26
C LEU A 382 -15.26 13.49 10.41
N ASP A 383 -16.09 13.30 9.38
CA ASP A 383 -17.52 13.63 9.44
C ASP A 383 -18.25 12.80 10.51
N ALA A 384 -17.89 11.53 10.67
CA ALA A 384 -18.40 10.67 11.74
C ALA A 384 -17.98 11.17 13.14
N ALA A 385 -16.68 11.47 13.34
CA ALA A 385 -16.18 11.99 14.61
C ALA A 385 -16.77 13.37 14.97
N LEU A 386 -16.97 14.23 13.96
CA LEU A 386 -17.62 15.53 14.13
C LEU A 386 -19.06 15.37 14.59
N THR A 387 -19.80 14.41 14.02
CA THR A 387 -21.18 14.11 14.41
C THR A 387 -21.24 13.60 15.85
N ALA A 388 -20.40 12.62 16.19
CA ALA A 388 -20.31 12.08 17.55
C ALA A 388 -20.08 13.18 18.62
N LEU A 389 -19.13 14.09 18.39
CA LEU A 389 -18.86 15.19 19.33
C LEU A 389 -20.02 16.18 19.46
N ARG A 390 -20.79 16.41 18.40
CA ARG A 390 -21.95 17.30 18.44
C ARG A 390 -23.10 16.69 19.23
N ASP A 391 -23.29 15.38 19.08
CA ASP A 391 -24.37 14.66 19.77
C ASP A 391 -24.09 14.55 21.27
N SER A 392 -22.84 14.28 21.67
CA SER A 392 -22.44 14.26 23.09
C SER A 392 -22.52 15.64 23.75
N GLU A 393 -22.19 16.74 23.03
CA GLU A 393 -22.39 18.10 23.56
C GLU A 393 -23.87 18.51 23.65
N ALA A 394 -24.76 17.90 22.85
CA ALA A 394 -26.19 18.21 22.86
C ALA A 394 -26.98 17.37 23.89
N GLY A 395 -26.42 16.25 24.34
CA GLY A 395 -27.02 15.34 25.32
C GLY A 395 -26.63 15.58 26.78
N GLY A 396 -25.61 16.40 27.05
CA GLY A 396 -25.20 16.87 28.38
C GLY A 396 -25.70 18.27 28.68
#